data_AF-A0A412IGJ5-F1
#
_entry.id   AF-A0A412IGJ5-F1
#
_cell.length_a   1.000
_cell.length_b   1.000
_cell.length_c   1.000
_cell.angle_alpha   90.00
_cell.angle_beta   90.00
_cell.angle_gamma   90.00
#
_symmetry.space_group_name_H-M   'P 1'
#
loop_
_entity.id
_entity.type
_entity.pdbx_description
1 polymer ?
#
loop_
_entity_poly.entity_id
_entity_poly.type
_entity_poly.pdbx_seq_one_letter_code
_entity_poly.pdbx_strand_id
1 'polypeptide(L)'
;MSHLIEENANLIVLVVNSISILLLAILTALGKTRGNPFVLFMKGLLGNIILFLVLLLVVMLAYPDLAMIAILILMLQFIYFPITGIILLFISICIDINWTKNNWLYILLSFVFLFGLLLFSIIYTVNLSPS
;
A
#
# COMPACT_ATOMS: atom_id res chain seq x y z
N MET A 1 -3.65 -17.78 -22.21
CA MET A 1 -2.59 -17.97 -21.19
C MET A 1 -2.18 -16.65 -20.54
N SER A 2 -2.00 -15.56 -21.30
CA SER A 2 -1.69 -14.23 -20.75
C SER A 2 -2.76 -13.66 -19.81
N HIS A 3 -4.05 -13.72 -20.18
CA HIS A 3 -5.14 -13.17 -19.36
C HIS A 3 -5.27 -13.84 -17.98
N LEU A 4 -5.11 -15.17 -17.92
CA LEU A 4 -5.13 -15.92 -16.65
C LEU A 4 -3.94 -15.56 -15.74
N ILE A 5 -2.78 -15.26 -16.33
CA ILE A 5 -1.59 -14.85 -15.57
C ILE A 5 -1.77 -13.43 -15.02
N GLU A 6 -2.33 -12.53 -15.82
CA GLU A 6 -2.61 -11.14 -15.44
C GLU A 6 -3.67 -11.04 -14.34
N GLU A 7 -4.76 -11.79 -14.46
CA GLU A 7 -5.83 -11.86 -13.47
C GLU A 7 -5.33 -12.44 -12.13
N ASN A 8 -4.49 -13.47 -12.18
CA ASN A 8 -3.85 -14.04 -10.99
C ASN A 8 -2.86 -13.06 -10.34
N ALA A 9 -2.08 -12.31 -11.12
CA ALA A 9 -1.17 -11.29 -10.60
C ALA A 9 -1.93 -10.14 -9.92
N ASN A 10 -3.02 -9.67 -10.52
CA ASN A 10 -3.91 -8.66 -9.93
C ASN A 10 -4.47 -9.12 -8.57
N LEU A 11 -4.96 -10.36 -8.52
CA LEU A 11 -5.48 -10.96 -7.27
C LEU A 11 -4.40 -11.05 -6.19
N ILE A 12 -3.20 -11.49 -6.54
CA ILE A 12 -2.09 -11.64 -5.59
C ILE A 12 -1.70 -10.26 -5.01
N VAL A 13 -1.53 -9.25 -5.86
CA VAL A 13 -1.16 -7.89 -5.41
C VAL A 13 -2.26 -7.28 -4.54
N LEU A 14 -3.52 -7.51 -4.89
CA LEU A 14 -4.67 -7.07 -4.09
C LEU A 14 -4.65 -7.73 -2.71
N VAL A 15 -4.48 -9.05 -2.64
CA VAL A 15 -4.44 -9.80 -1.38
C VAL A 15 -3.29 -9.33 -0.50
N VAL A 16 -2.10 -9.13 -1.06
CA VAL A 16 -0.91 -8.71 -0.29
C VAL A 16 -1.09 -7.31 0.30
N ASN A 17 -1.59 -6.35 -0.48
CA ASN A 17 -1.89 -5.02 0.04
C ASN A 17 -3.03 -5.05 1.08
N SER A 18 -4.02 -5.93 0.89
CA SER A 18 -5.11 -6.14 1.85
C SER A 18 -4.62 -6.71 3.18
N ILE A 19 -3.62 -7.61 3.17
CA ILE A 19 -3.00 -8.16 4.38
C ILE A 19 -2.37 -7.04 5.21
N SER A 20 -1.68 -6.07 4.60
CA SER A 20 -1.12 -4.91 5.31
C SER A 20 -2.19 -4.11 6.05
N ILE A 21 -3.35 -3.91 5.42
CA ILE A 21 -4.51 -3.21 6.02
C ILE A 21 -5.11 -4.04 7.15
N LEU A 22 -5.32 -5.34 6.91
CA LEU A 22 -5.94 -6.25 7.87
C LEU A 22 -5.06 -6.43 9.12
N LEU A 23 -3.75 -6.53 8.93
CA LEU A 23 -2.77 -6.68 10.01
C LEU A 23 -2.71 -5.39 10.84
N LEU A 24 -2.76 -4.22 10.22
CA LEU A 24 -2.87 -2.96 10.96
C LEU A 24 -4.19 -2.89 11.74
N ALA A 25 -5.32 -3.18 11.10
CA ALA A 25 -6.65 -3.15 11.72
C ALA A 25 -6.77 -4.11 12.91
N ILE A 26 -6.16 -5.29 12.84
CA ILE A 26 -6.10 -6.24 13.95
C ILE A 26 -5.20 -5.72 15.08
N LEU A 27 -4.02 -5.19 14.76
CA LEU A 27 -3.10 -4.66 15.76
C LEU A 27 -3.68 -3.46 16.52
N THR A 28 -4.43 -2.60 15.83
CA THR A 28 -5.13 -1.46 16.43
C THR A 28 -6.34 -1.91 17.26
N ALA A 29 -7.16 -2.82 16.75
CA ALA A 29 -8.32 -3.37 17.46
C ALA A 29 -7.93 -4.15 18.73
N LEU A 30 -6.79 -4.85 18.72
CA LEU A 30 -6.27 -5.58 19.89
C LEU A 30 -5.72 -4.65 20.98
N GLY A 31 -5.71 -3.33 20.78
CA GLY A 31 -5.26 -2.35 21.78
C GLY A 31 -3.79 -2.47 22.17
N LYS A 32 -3.02 -3.37 21.52
CA LYS A 32 -1.58 -3.58 21.74
C LYS A 32 -0.75 -2.38 21.28
N THR A 33 -1.34 -1.48 20.51
CA THR A 33 -0.71 -0.27 20.01
C THR A 33 -1.32 0.98 20.67
N ARG A 34 -1.11 1.17 21.98
CA ARG A 34 -1.34 2.47 22.66
C ARG A 34 -0.21 3.46 22.31
N GLY A 35 -0.01 3.72 21.02
CA GLY A 35 1.06 4.56 20.50
C GLY A 35 0.52 5.74 19.72
N ASN A 36 1.34 6.78 19.56
CA ASN A 36 1.06 7.94 18.72
C ASN A 36 0.51 7.50 17.33
N PRO A 37 -0.66 8.01 16.90
CA PRO A 37 -1.28 7.70 15.61
C PRO A 37 -0.32 7.75 14.42
N PHE A 38 0.56 8.76 14.38
CA PHE A 38 1.50 8.92 13.28
C PHE A 38 2.60 7.86 13.27
N VAL A 39 3.08 7.45 14.45
CA VAL A 39 4.04 6.35 14.56
C VAL A 39 3.42 5.05 14.07
N LEU A 40 2.13 4.85 14.35
CA LEU A 40 1.38 3.67 13.93
C LEU A 40 1.18 3.65 12.41
N PHE A 41 0.82 4.78 11.83
CA PHE A 41 0.78 4.99 10.38
C PHE A 41 2.13 4.67 9.72
N MET A 42 3.24 5.21 10.23
CA MET A 42 4.57 4.97 9.68
C MET A 42 4.98 3.49 9.76
N LYS A 43 4.66 2.81 10.87
CA LYS A 43 4.88 1.35 11.01
C LYS A 43 4.05 0.56 10.01
N GLY A 44 2.78 0.94 9.80
CA GLY A 44 1.90 0.33 8.81
C GLY A 44 2.43 0.49 7.38
N LEU A 45 2.87 1.71 7.02
CA LEU A 45 3.51 1.98 5.74
C LEU A 45 4.76 1.11 5.53
N LEU A 46 5.64 1.06 6.53
CA LEU A 46 6.87 0.28 6.46
C LEU A 46 6.58 -1.22 6.34
N GLY A 47 5.57 -1.72 7.06
CA GLY A 47 5.08 -3.08 6.91
C GLY A 47 4.59 -3.38 5.49
N ASN A 48 3.85 -2.44 4.88
CA ASN A 48 3.39 -2.59 3.50
C ASN A 48 4.55 -2.65 2.49
N ILE A 49 5.59 -1.82 2.68
CA ILE A 49 6.81 -1.86 1.85
C ILE A 49 7.52 -3.22 1.99
N ILE A 50 7.69 -3.71 3.21
CA ILE A 50 8.35 -5.01 3.45
C ILE A 50 7.57 -6.15 2.81
N LEU A 51 6.24 -6.19 3.00
CA LEU A 51 5.38 -7.22 2.42
C LEU A 51 5.46 -7.21 0.90
N PHE A 52 5.49 -6.02 0.28
CA PHE A 52 5.71 -5.89 -1.15
C PHE A 52 7.08 -6.43 -1.59
N LEU A 53 8.17 -6.07 -0.90
CA LEU A 53 9.51 -6.56 -1.24
C LEU A 53 9.61 -8.09 -1.13
N VAL A 54 9.02 -8.67 -0.09
CA VAL A 54 8.94 -10.13 0.08
C VAL A 54 8.16 -10.76 -1.07
N LEU A 55 7.01 -10.18 -1.45
CA LEU A 55 6.22 -10.67 -2.58
C LEU A 55 7.03 -10.63 -3.88
N LEU A 56 7.67 -9.49 -4.16
CA LEU A 56 8.47 -9.31 -5.37
C LEU A 56 9.60 -10.35 -5.43
N LEU A 57 10.28 -10.58 -4.30
CA LEU A 57 11.34 -11.59 -4.19
C LEU A 57 10.80 -13.01 -4.45
N VAL A 58 9.67 -13.37 -3.84
CA VAL A 58 9.03 -14.68 -4.05
C VAL A 58 8.68 -14.89 -5.52
N VAL A 59 8.12 -13.88 -6.19
CA VAL A 59 7.75 -13.97 -7.60
C VAL A 59 8.98 -14.09 -8.50
N MET A 60 10.02 -13.29 -8.25
CA MET A 60 11.27 -13.35 -9.01
C MET A 60 11.97 -14.71 -8.87
N LEU A 61 11.88 -15.36 -7.69
CA LEU A 61 12.45 -16.68 -7.46
C LEU A 61 11.61 -17.81 -8.06
N ALA A 62 10.28 -17.69 -8.01
CA ALA A 62 9.36 -18.72 -8.51
C ALA A 62 9.24 -18.71 -10.03
N TYR A 63 9.40 -17.55 -10.67
CA TYR A 63 9.19 -17.37 -12.11
C TYR A 63 10.30 -16.50 -12.74
N PRO A 64 11.55 -16.99 -12.79
CA PRO A 64 12.70 -16.22 -13.26
C PRO A 64 12.60 -15.79 -14.73
N ASP A 65 11.88 -16.55 -15.56
CA ASP A 65 11.71 -16.26 -16.99
C ASP A 65 10.57 -15.26 -17.29
N LEU A 66 9.80 -14.85 -16.27
CA LEU A 66 8.62 -13.99 -16.42
C LEU A 66 8.87 -12.58 -15.87
N ALA A 67 9.89 -11.90 -16.41
CA ALA A 67 10.15 -10.48 -16.14
C ALA A 67 8.90 -9.59 -16.33
N MET A 68 8.02 -9.98 -17.26
CA MET A 68 6.72 -9.32 -17.49
C MET A 68 5.79 -9.36 -16.27
N ILE A 69 5.75 -10.47 -15.51
CA ILE A 69 4.93 -10.56 -14.29
C ILE A 69 5.48 -9.61 -13.22
N ALA A 70 6.79 -9.56 -13.04
CA ALA A 70 7.40 -8.67 -12.06
C ALA A 70 7.15 -7.19 -12.37
N ILE A 71 7.21 -6.80 -13.66
CA ILE A 71 6.86 -5.44 -14.11
C ILE A 71 5.39 -5.16 -13.83
N LEU A 72 4.48 -6.09 -14.14
CA LEU A 72 3.05 -5.94 -13.85
C LEU A 72 2.79 -5.73 -12.35
N ILE A 73 3.43 -6.52 -11.49
CA ILE A 73 3.33 -6.40 -10.04
C ILE A 73 3.85 -5.03 -9.55
N LEU A 74 4.95 -4.54 -10.11
CA LEU A 74 5.46 -3.20 -9.82
C LEU A 74 4.48 -2.10 -10.22
N MET A 75 3.90 -2.19 -11.43
CA MET A 75 2.90 -1.22 -11.90
C MET A 75 1.64 -1.22 -11.04
N LEU A 76 1.14 -2.41 -10.67
CA LEU A 76 -0.01 -2.53 -9.77
C LEU A 76 0.31 -1.96 -8.39
N GLN A 77 1.48 -2.28 -7.82
CA GLN A 77 1.88 -1.75 -6.53
C GLN A 77 1.98 -0.23 -6.54
N PHE A 78 2.38 0.36 -7.66
CA PHE A 78 2.45 1.81 -7.81
C PHE A 78 1.09 2.47 -7.57
N ILE A 79 -0.01 1.85 -7.98
CA ILE A 79 -1.38 2.32 -7.71
C ILE A 79 -1.85 1.90 -6.30
N TYR A 80 -1.69 0.62 -5.94
CA TYR A 80 -2.27 0.09 -4.70
C TYR A 80 -1.56 0.59 -3.43
N PHE A 81 -0.28 0.92 -3.51
CA PHE A 81 0.49 1.44 -2.39
C PHE A 81 -0.05 2.76 -1.83
N PRO A 82 -0.22 3.84 -2.64
CA PRO A 82 -0.76 5.09 -2.13
C PRO A 82 -2.20 4.96 -1.66
N ILE A 83 -3.04 4.12 -2.31
CA ILE A 83 -4.39 3.81 -1.83
C ILE A 83 -4.34 3.20 -0.43
N THR A 84 -3.51 2.17 -0.26
CA THR A 84 -3.30 1.50 1.02
C THR A 84 -2.80 2.49 2.08
N GLY A 85 -1.82 3.34 1.73
CA GLY A 85 -1.32 4.39 2.61
C GLY A 85 -2.41 5.34 3.09
N ILE A 86 -3.31 5.78 2.20
CA ILE A 86 -4.42 6.68 2.54
C ILE A 86 -5.38 5.99 3.52
N ILE A 87 -5.71 4.72 3.29
CA ILE A 87 -6.55 3.92 4.20
C ILE A 87 -5.88 3.79 5.57
N LEU A 88 -4.59 3.46 5.62
CA LEU A 88 -3.83 3.37 6.88
C LEU A 88 -3.81 4.70 7.64
N LEU A 89 -3.69 5.82 6.91
CA LEU A 89 -3.73 7.17 7.50
C LEU A 89 -5.09 7.43 8.17
N PHE A 90 -6.20 7.13 7.47
CA PHE A 90 -7.54 7.28 8.04
C PHE A 90 -7.77 6.40 9.26
N ILE A 91 -7.36 5.13 9.21
CA ILE A 91 -7.44 4.23 10.37
C ILE A 91 -6.65 4.81 11.55
N SER A 92 -5.46 5.35 11.29
CA SER A 92 -4.59 5.90 12.34
C SER A 92 -5.20 7.14 13.01
N ILE A 93 -5.80 8.04 12.24
CA ILE A 93 -6.50 9.24 12.76
C ILE A 93 -7.60 8.85 13.76
N CYS A 94 -8.32 7.76 13.50
CA CYS A 94 -9.42 7.30 14.33
C CYS A 94 -8.98 6.74 15.70
N ILE A 95 -7.69 6.46 15.90
CA ILE A 95 -7.16 5.86 17.14
C ILE A 95 -7.07 6.89 18.27
N ASP A 96 -6.64 8.10 17.96
CA ASP A 96 -6.55 9.21 18.93
C ASP A 96 -6.87 10.55 18.23
N ILE A 97 -8.12 10.96 18.37
CA ILE A 97 -8.66 12.20 17.79
C ILE A 97 -8.01 13.43 18.43
N ASN A 98 -7.69 13.37 19.72
CA ASN A 98 -7.09 14.50 20.43
C ASN A 98 -5.66 14.76 19.95
N TRP A 99 -4.87 13.69 19.77
CA TRP A 99 -3.55 13.79 19.17
C TRP A 99 -3.64 14.34 17.74
N THR A 100 -4.58 13.82 16.94
CA THR A 100 -4.79 14.25 15.55
C THR A 100 -5.08 15.75 15.46
N LYS A 101 -5.99 16.27 16.30
CA LYS A 101 -6.31 17.71 16.32
C LYS A 101 -5.08 18.58 16.57
N ASN A 102 -4.24 18.17 17.52
CA ASN A 102 -3.03 18.92 17.85
C ASN A 102 -1.92 18.80 16.79
N ASN A 103 -1.98 17.76 15.93
CA ASN A 103 -0.93 17.41 14.97
C ASN A 103 -1.44 17.35 13.52
N TRP A 104 -2.52 18.09 13.22
CA TRP A 104 -3.25 18.00 11.95
C TRP A 104 -2.38 18.30 10.71
N LEU A 105 -1.35 19.15 10.86
CA LEU A 105 -0.39 19.46 9.79
C LEU A 105 0.38 18.21 9.32
N TYR A 106 0.79 17.33 10.23
CA TYR A 106 1.49 16.09 9.87
C TYR A 106 0.57 15.14 9.08
N ILE A 107 -0.70 15.09 9.47
CA ILE A 107 -1.73 14.31 8.77
C ILE A 107 -1.98 14.88 7.38
N LEU A 108 -2.15 16.20 7.27
CA LEU A 108 -2.36 16.87 5.98
C LEU A 108 -1.18 16.63 5.05
N LEU A 109 0.05 16.80 5.53
CA LEU A 109 1.24 16.63 4.70
C LEU A 109 1.38 15.18 4.22
N SER A 110 1.08 14.21 5.09
CA SER A 110 1.05 12.79 4.72
C SER A 110 -0.03 12.48 3.68
N PHE A 111 -1.22 13.08 3.83
CA PHE A 111 -2.31 12.94 2.88
C PHE A 111 -1.95 13.53 1.52
N VAL A 112 -1.45 14.77 1.48
CA VAL A 112 -1.05 15.44 0.24
C VAL A 112 0.04 14.65 -0.48
N PHE A 113 1.02 14.12 0.25
CA PHE A 113 2.07 13.27 -0.31
C PHE A 113 1.49 11.99 -0.94
N LEU A 114 0.68 11.23 -0.20
CA LEU A 114 0.08 9.98 -0.69
C LEU A 114 -0.90 10.21 -1.84
N PHE A 115 -1.68 11.29 -1.77
CA PHE A 115 -2.62 11.67 -2.81
C PHE A 115 -1.89 12.13 -4.08
N GLY A 116 -0.82 12.90 -3.94
CA GLY A 116 0.06 13.27 -5.06
C GLY A 116 0.69 12.05 -5.72
N LEU A 117 1.16 11.08 -4.92
CA LEU A 117 1.65 9.79 -5.43
C LEU A 117 0.55 9.02 -6.16
N LEU A 118 -0.67 8.98 -5.63
CA LEU A 118 -1.80 8.31 -6.30
C LEU A 118 -2.09 8.94 -7.67
N LEU A 119 -2.20 10.27 -7.72
CA LEU A 119 -2.43 11.00 -8.96
C LEU A 119 -1.32 10.75 -9.98
N PHE A 120 -0.05 10.83 -9.54
CA PHE A 120 1.09 10.53 -10.39
C PHE A 120 1.04 9.09 -10.91
N SER A 121 0.66 8.14 -10.05
CA SER A 121 0.54 6.72 -10.42
C SER A 121 -0.53 6.50 -11.48
N ILE A 122 -1.70 7.11 -11.31
CA ILE A 122 -2.80 7.04 -12.28
C ILE A 122 -2.34 7.63 -13.62
N ILE A 123 -1.79 8.85 -13.63
CA ILE A 123 -1.31 9.52 -14.84
C ILE A 123 -0.26 8.67 -15.56
N TYR A 124 0.69 8.12 -14.82
CA TYR A 124 1.74 7.25 -15.36
C TYR A 124 1.16 6.00 -16.00
N THR A 125 0.24 5.30 -15.32
CA THR A 125 -0.40 4.09 -15.87
C THR A 125 -1.28 4.37 -17.10
N VAL A 126 -2.02 5.48 -17.11
CA VAL A 126 -2.85 5.86 -18.27
C VAL A 126 -1.95 6.16 -19.48
N ASN A 127 -0.86 6.91 -19.29
CA ASN A 127 0.05 7.29 -20.38
C ASN A 127 0.93 6.14 -20.88
N LEU A 128 1.07 5.04 -20.13
CA LEU A 128 1.78 3.84 -20.56
C LEU A 128 0.90 2.83 -21.29
N SER A 129 -0.42 3.06 -21.36
CA SER A 129 -1.34 2.21 -22.10
C SER A 129 -1.16 2.47 -23.60
N PRO A 130 -0.65 1.51 -24.41
CA PRO A 130 -0.56 1.71 -25.85
C PRO A 130 -1.97 1.81 -26.43
N SER A 131 -2.22 2.89 -27.18
CA SER A 131 -3.41 3.07 -28.02
C SER A 131 -3.53 2.00 -29.08
#